data_AF-A0A2D7XVU1-F1
#
_entry.id   AF-A0A2D7XVU1-F1
#
_cell.length_a   1.000
_cell.length_b   1.000
_cell.length_c   1.000
_cell.angle_alpha   90.00
_cell.angle_beta   90.00
_cell.angle_gamma   90.00
#
_symmetry.space_group_name_H-M   'P 1'
#
loop_
_entity.id
_entity.type
_entity.pdbx_description
1 polymer ?
#
loop_
_entity_poly.entity_id
_entity_poly.type
_entity_poly.pdbx_seq_one_letter_code
_entity_poly.pdbx_strand_id
1 'polypeptide(L)'
;MPRDVDKKKTRKALRKLRKAAERAEAEGVELTDWEQEFVEGVDERLTKFGSAFNDLSKGGAEEALSSAQTEILRQLDKKSRGKSNGGFKTRKPLQAKKGFKPRPPVNRDISDDIEDFEPEPPESVKERSVPLIRALPNPEEPEKGSENSPETRIGTNRSPNKRPTFRVIEGGKTESS
;
A
#
# COMPACT_ATOMS: atom_id res chain seq x y z
N MET A 1 3.33 10.41 24.39
CA MET A 1 1.96 10.83 24.01
C MET A 1 1.31 9.70 23.23
N PRO A 2 0.03 9.36 23.49
CA PRO A 2 -0.73 8.50 22.59
C PRO A 2 -0.78 9.15 21.21
N ARG A 3 -0.52 8.37 20.16
CA ARG A 3 -0.62 8.87 18.78
C ARG A 3 -2.08 8.98 18.39
N ASP A 4 -2.42 10.02 17.64
CA ASP A 4 -3.73 10.11 17.02
C ASP A 4 -3.74 9.16 15.81
N VAL A 5 -4.20 7.93 16.04
CA VAL A 5 -4.34 6.91 15.00
C VAL A 5 -5.81 6.75 14.64
N ASP A 6 -6.06 6.69 13.34
CA ASP A 6 -7.37 6.43 12.74
C ASP A 6 -8.16 5.33 13.51
N LYS A 7 -9.22 5.73 14.23
CA LYS A 7 -10.15 4.81 14.94
C LYS A 7 -10.71 3.70 14.04
N LYS A 8 -10.78 3.95 12.74
CA LYS A 8 -11.21 2.96 11.74
C LYS A 8 -10.17 1.84 11.57
N LYS A 9 -8.88 2.17 11.60
CA LYS A 9 -7.78 1.21 11.47
C LYS A 9 -7.56 0.45 12.77
N THR A 10 -7.73 1.09 13.93
CA THR A 10 -7.70 0.42 15.23
C THR A 10 -8.81 -0.64 15.31
N ARG A 11 -10.05 -0.30 14.94
CA ARG A 11 -11.16 -1.27 14.88
C ARG A 11 -10.91 -2.41 13.89
N LYS A 12 -10.29 -2.12 12.74
CA LYS A 12 -9.91 -3.16 11.77
C LYS A 12 -8.85 -4.09 12.35
N ALA A 13 -7.89 -3.59 13.11
CA ALA A 13 -6.86 -4.39 13.78
C ALA A 13 -7.48 -5.29 14.86
N LEU A 14 -8.33 -4.75 15.74
CA LEU A 14 -9.09 -5.51 16.74
C LEU A 14 -9.92 -6.64 16.09
N ARG A 15 -10.59 -6.35 14.97
CA ARG A 15 -11.33 -7.37 14.23
C ARG A 15 -10.44 -8.46 13.66
N LYS A 16 -9.20 -8.15 13.23
CA LYS A 16 -8.25 -9.15 12.76
C LYS A 16 -7.75 -10.04 13.90
N LEU A 17 -7.46 -9.47 15.07
CA LEU A 17 -7.05 -10.21 16.26
C LEU A 17 -8.13 -11.20 16.70
N ARG A 18 -9.37 -10.73 16.89
CA ARG A 18 -10.50 -11.60 17.24
C ARG A 18 -10.71 -12.71 16.23
N LYS A 19 -10.63 -12.38 14.94
CA LYS A 19 -10.77 -13.38 13.87
C LYS A 19 -9.64 -14.41 13.87
N ALA A 20 -8.42 -14.01 14.21
CA ALA A 20 -7.30 -14.92 14.32
C ALA A 20 -7.44 -15.85 15.54
N ALA A 21 -7.88 -15.30 16.68
CA ALA A 21 -8.18 -16.07 17.89
C ALA A 21 -9.33 -17.08 17.66
N GLU A 22 -10.47 -16.62 17.16
CA GLU A 22 -11.62 -17.47 16.80
C GLU A 22 -11.23 -18.60 15.84
N ARG A 23 -10.33 -18.33 14.88
CA ARG A 23 -9.88 -19.35 13.93
C ARG A 23 -8.97 -20.37 14.55
N ALA A 24 -8.09 -19.94 15.44
CA ALA A 24 -7.23 -20.86 16.13
C ALA A 24 -8.02 -21.80 17.05
N GLU A 25 -8.98 -21.24 17.80
CA GLU A 25 -9.94 -22.02 18.58
C GLU A 25 -10.73 -23.00 17.71
N ALA A 26 -11.26 -22.53 16.57
CA ALA A 26 -12.08 -23.35 15.67
C ALA A 26 -11.31 -24.50 15.02
N GLU A 27 -10.00 -24.36 14.81
CA GLU A 27 -9.17 -25.41 14.22
C GLU A 27 -8.49 -26.30 15.24
N GLY A 28 -8.60 -25.98 16.53
CA GLY A 28 -7.97 -26.74 17.61
C GLY A 28 -6.45 -26.77 17.51
N VAL A 29 -5.84 -25.84 16.78
CA VAL A 29 -4.39 -25.67 16.75
C VAL A 29 -4.03 -24.80 17.93
N GLU A 30 -3.42 -25.40 18.95
CA GLU A 30 -2.95 -24.68 20.13
C GLU A 30 -1.96 -23.59 19.68
N LEU A 31 -2.32 -22.33 19.94
CA LEU A 31 -1.36 -21.23 19.83
C LEU A 31 -0.21 -21.54 20.77
N THR A 32 1.00 -21.37 20.29
CA THR A 32 2.16 -21.39 21.18
C THR A 32 2.00 -20.28 22.23
N ASP A 33 2.51 -20.48 23.45
CA ASP A 33 2.34 -19.53 24.57
C ASP A 33 2.66 -18.07 24.17
N TRP A 34 3.77 -17.87 23.45
CA TRP A 34 4.15 -16.54 22.95
C TRP A 34 3.17 -15.93 21.93
N GLU A 35 2.46 -16.77 21.15
CA GLU A 35 1.42 -16.31 20.20
C GLU A 35 0.18 -15.83 20.94
N GLN A 36 -0.17 -16.46 22.07
CA GLN A 36 -1.27 -16.01 22.93
C GLN A 36 -0.91 -14.67 23.57
N GLU A 37 0.28 -14.58 24.17
CA GLU A 37 0.82 -13.33 24.72
C GLU A 37 0.90 -12.20 23.67
N PHE A 38 1.22 -12.54 22.42
CA PHE A 38 1.24 -11.59 21.32
C PHE A 38 -0.16 -11.03 21.04
N VAL A 39 -1.18 -11.88 20.93
CA VAL A 39 -2.55 -11.45 20.63
C VAL A 39 -3.09 -10.56 21.75
N GLU A 40 -2.93 -10.99 23.01
CA GLU A 40 -3.36 -10.24 24.19
C GLU A 40 -2.62 -8.90 24.31
N GLY A 41 -1.29 -8.91 24.22
CA GLY A 41 -0.49 -7.69 24.34
C GLY A 41 -0.73 -6.68 23.20
N VAL A 42 -1.08 -7.14 22.00
CA VAL A 42 -1.48 -6.25 20.90
C VAL A 42 -2.90 -5.71 21.14
N ASP A 43 -3.83 -6.51 21.65
CA ASP A 43 -5.20 -6.09 21.96
C ASP A 43 -5.22 -4.99 23.05
N GLU A 44 -4.44 -5.16 24.12
CA GLU A 44 -4.29 -4.18 25.19
C GLU A 44 -3.74 -2.83 24.67
N ARG A 45 -2.69 -2.87 23.85
CA ARG A 45 -2.09 -1.64 23.29
C ARG A 45 -3.03 -0.93 22.33
N LEU A 46 -3.75 -1.67 21.49
CA LEU A 46 -4.75 -1.10 20.60
C LEU A 46 -5.88 -0.45 21.38
N THR A 47 -6.30 -1.06 22.49
CA THR A 47 -7.37 -0.51 23.35
C THR A 47 -6.89 0.74 24.10
N LYS A 48 -5.66 0.75 24.61
CA LYS A 48 -5.11 1.85 25.40
C LYS A 48 -4.63 3.04 24.57
N PHE A 49 -3.95 2.77 23.46
CA PHE A 49 -3.24 3.80 22.68
C PHE A 49 -3.78 3.99 21.26
N GLY A 50 -4.69 3.12 20.80
CA GLY A 50 -5.11 3.09 19.40
C GLY A 50 -4.06 2.52 18.45
N SER A 51 -2.81 2.34 18.86
CA SER A 51 -1.77 1.72 18.07
C SER A 51 -0.97 0.71 18.88
N ALA A 52 -0.65 -0.41 18.25
CA ALA A 52 0.19 -1.45 18.82
C ALA A 52 1.70 -1.16 18.71
N PHE A 53 2.09 -0.04 18.08
CA PHE A 53 3.50 0.33 17.93
C PHE A 53 3.69 1.86 18.02
N ASN A 54 4.87 2.26 18.51
CA ASN A 54 5.23 3.66 18.72
C ASN A 54 6.41 4.12 17.83
N ASP A 55 6.85 3.35 16.85
CA ASP A 55 7.95 3.77 15.96
C ASP A 55 7.48 3.86 14.51
N LEU A 56 7.59 5.05 13.90
CA LEU A 56 7.20 5.30 12.50
C LEU A 56 8.09 4.54 11.51
N SER A 57 9.29 4.09 11.92
CA SER A 57 10.12 3.23 11.07
C SER A 57 9.54 1.84 10.86
N LYS A 58 8.61 1.40 11.74
CA LYS A 58 8.06 0.04 11.76
C LYS A 58 6.71 -0.08 11.03
N GLY A 59 6.15 1.03 10.54
CA GLY A 59 4.86 1.06 9.86
C GLY A 59 4.38 2.47 9.55
N GLY A 60 3.29 2.59 8.81
CA GLY A 60 2.73 3.90 8.48
C GLY A 60 2.27 4.65 9.73
N ALA A 61 2.47 5.97 9.77
CA ALA A 61 2.03 6.82 10.91
C ALA A 61 0.53 6.64 11.23
N GLU A 62 -0.24 6.37 10.18
CA GLU A 62 -1.68 6.17 10.26
C GLU A 62 -2.10 4.73 10.54
N GLU A 63 -1.18 3.77 10.54
CA GLU A 63 -1.50 2.35 10.76
C GLU A 63 -1.54 2.02 12.24
N ALA A 64 -2.43 1.09 12.61
CA ALA A 64 -2.58 0.65 13.99
C ALA A 64 -1.67 -0.55 14.34
N LEU A 65 -1.15 -1.25 13.32
CA LEU A 65 -0.26 -2.40 13.46
C LEU A 65 1.02 -2.15 12.67
N SER A 66 2.16 -2.60 13.21
CA SER A 66 3.43 -2.57 12.48
C SER A 66 3.47 -3.61 11.37
N SER A 67 4.37 -3.45 10.40
CA SER A 67 4.56 -4.42 9.32
C SER A 67 4.82 -5.84 9.86
N ALA A 68 5.71 -5.96 10.84
CA ALA A 68 6.01 -7.23 11.51
C ALA A 68 4.79 -7.83 12.22
N GLN A 69 4.00 -7.01 12.94
CA GLN A 69 2.77 -7.50 13.57
C GLN A 69 1.76 -8.01 12.54
N THR A 70 1.63 -7.33 11.40
CA THR A 70 0.76 -7.82 10.32
C THR A 70 1.24 -9.12 9.71
N GLU A 71 2.55 -9.34 9.66
CA GLU A 71 3.13 -10.59 9.18
C GLU A 71 2.91 -11.74 10.17
N ILE A 72 3.09 -11.49 11.47
CA ILE A 72 2.80 -12.47 12.53
C ILE A 72 1.33 -12.89 12.48
N LEU A 73 0.38 -11.95 12.40
CA LEU A 73 -1.05 -12.28 12.26
C LEU A 73 -1.32 -13.11 11.00
N ARG A 74 -0.58 -12.84 9.92
CA ARG A 74 -0.72 -13.57 8.66
C ARG A 74 -0.13 -14.98 8.74
N GLN A 75 0.94 -15.16 9.51
CA GLN A 75 1.50 -16.47 9.83
C GLN A 75 0.53 -17.24 10.73
N LEU A 76 -0.06 -16.61 11.74
CA LEU A 76 -1.07 -17.21 12.60
C LEU A 76 -2.33 -17.65 11.82
N ASP A 77 -2.83 -16.81 10.92
CA ASP A 77 -3.93 -17.13 9.98
C ASP A 77 -3.57 -18.27 9.00
N LYS A 78 -2.28 -18.53 8.75
CA LYS A 78 -1.78 -19.64 7.90
C LYS A 78 -1.50 -20.91 8.70
N LYS A 79 -1.21 -20.79 10.00
CA LYS A 79 -1.00 -21.90 10.95
C LYS A 79 -2.33 -22.51 11.41
N SER A 80 -3.30 -21.66 11.80
CA SER A 80 -4.72 -21.96 11.55
C SER A 80 -4.90 -22.08 10.01
N ARG A 81 -6.03 -22.22 9.39
CA ARG A 81 -6.16 -22.81 8.04
C ARG A 81 -5.47 -24.16 7.74
N GLY A 82 -4.55 -24.68 8.56
CA GLY A 82 -3.69 -25.83 8.24
C GLY A 82 -2.89 -25.67 6.94
N LYS A 83 -2.65 -24.44 6.47
CA LYS A 83 -1.97 -24.19 5.19
C LYS A 83 -0.47 -24.07 5.45
N SER A 84 0.20 -25.22 5.48
CA SER A 84 1.65 -25.28 5.68
C SER A 84 2.39 -24.26 4.81
N ASN A 85 3.41 -23.61 5.38
CA ASN A 85 4.21 -22.54 4.76
C ASN A 85 4.90 -22.95 3.44
N GLY A 86 4.83 -24.24 3.07
CA GLY A 86 5.32 -24.77 1.81
C GLY A 86 4.21 -24.77 0.75
N GLY A 87 4.29 -23.84 -0.20
CA GLY A 87 3.81 -24.15 -1.53
C GLY A 87 3.31 -22.97 -2.32
N PHE A 88 4.20 -22.45 -3.16
CA PHE A 88 3.94 -22.15 -4.56
C PHE A 88 3.32 -23.34 -5.34
N LYS A 89 2.43 -24.14 -4.72
CA LYS A 89 1.59 -25.10 -5.45
C LYS A 89 0.50 -24.30 -6.13
N THR A 90 0.91 -23.75 -7.27
CA THR A 90 0.11 -23.48 -8.46
C THR A 90 -1.38 -23.33 -8.14
N ARG A 91 -1.76 -22.12 -7.74
CA ARG A 91 -3.13 -21.68 -8.07
C ARG A 91 -3.22 -21.90 -9.59
N LYS A 92 -4.11 -22.81 -10.01
CA LYS A 92 -4.41 -23.04 -11.43
C LYS A 92 -4.45 -21.66 -12.10
N PRO A 93 -3.63 -21.39 -13.13
CA PRO A 93 -3.68 -20.09 -13.77
C PRO A 93 -5.14 -19.87 -14.14
N LEU A 94 -5.72 -18.75 -13.70
CA LEU A 94 -7.04 -18.35 -14.19
C LEU A 94 -6.92 -18.45 -15.70
N GLN A 95 -7.69 -19.35 -16.31
CA GLN A 95 -7.61 -19.63 -17.73
C GLN A 95 -7.78 -18.29 -18.45
N ALA A 96 -6.66 -17.71 -18.89
CA ALA A 96 -6.65 -16.51 -19.68
C ALA A 96 -7.47 -16.84 -20.91
N LYS A 97 -8.56 -16.10 -21.09
CA LYS A 97 -9.50 -16.30 -22.20
C LYS A 97 -8.68 -16.45 -23.49
N LYS A 98 -8.86 -17.60 -24.13
CA LYS A 98 -8.23 -18.02 -25.37
C LYS A 98 -8.32 -16.90 -26.40
N GLY A 99 -7.22 -16.17 -26.62
CA GLY A 99 -7.19 -15.04 -27.57
C GLY A 99 -5.98 -14.11 -27.46
N PHE A 100 -5.35 -13.99 -26.29
CA PHE A 100 -4.14 -13.19 -26.17
C PHE A 100 -2.92 -14.05 -26.53
N LYS A 101 -2.40 -13.93 -27.76
CA LYS A 101 -1.09 -14.48 -28.13
C LYS A 101 -0.03 -13.59 -27.47
N PRO A 102 0.69 -14.03 -26.42
CA PRO A 102 1.80 -13.25 -25.90
C PRO A 102 2.82 -13.07 -27.03
N ARG A 103 3.25 -11.82 -27.26
CA ARG A 103 4.41 -11.58 -28.13
C ARG A 103 5.60 -12.34 -27.51
N PRO A 104 6.46 -12.97 -28.32
CA PRO A 104 7.65 -13.62 -27.79
C PRO A 104 8.45 -12.59 -26.98
N PRO A 105 8.99 -12.97 -25.80
CA PRO A 105 9.87 -12.08 -25.06
C PRO A 105 11.03 -11.71 -25.99
N VAL A 106 11.21 -10.40 -26.20
CA VAL A 106 12.40 -9.91 -26.89
C VAL A 106 13.53 -10.11 -25.89
N ASN A 107 14.30 -11.18 -26.07
CA ASN A 107 15.57 -11.36 -25.38
C ASN A 107 16.50 -10.27 -25.93
N ARG A 108 16.48 -9.07 -25.35
CA ARG A 108 17.59 -8.12 -25.49
C ARG A 108 18.63 -8.59 -24.48
N ASP A 109 19.71 -9.16 -24.99
CA ASP A 109 20.85 -9.48 -24.16
C ASP A 109 21.44 -8.15 -23.68
N ILE A 110 21.50 -7.99 -22.37
CA ILE A 110 22.05 -6.78 -21.71
C ILE A 110 23.52 -6.55 -22.11
N SER A 111 24.20 -7.59 -22.60
CA SER A 111 25.55 -7.55 -23.13
C SER A 111 25.67 -6.80 -24.47
N ASP A 112 24.59 -6.64 -25.25
CA ASP A 112 24.64 -5.95 -26.56
C ASP A 112 24.58 -4.42 -26.44
N ASP A 113 24.08 -3.87 -25.32
CA ASP A 113 24.01 -2.41 -25.05
C ASP A 113 25.22 -1.92 -24.21
N ILE A 114 26.17 -2.81 -23.88
CA ILE A 114 27.44 -2.44 -23.25
C ILE A 114 28.45 -2.25 -24.38
N GLU A 115 28.52 -1.02 -24.89
CA GLU A 115 29.68 -0.59 -25.68
C GLU A 115 30.93 -0.81 -24.82
N ASP A 116 31.90 -1.57 -25.35
CA ASP A 116 33.23 -1.70 -24.74
C ASP A 116 33.76 -0.28 -24.51
N PHE A 117 33.75 0.15 -23.24
CA PHE A 117 34.34 1.41 -22.83
C PHE A 117 35.86 1.27 -22.99
N GLU A 118 36.33 1.49 -24.21
CA GLU A 118 37.72 1.66 -24.55
C GLU A 118 38.20 2.89 -23.76
N PRO A 119 39.15 2.76 -22.81
CA PRO A 119 39.57 3.90 -22.02
C PRO A 119 40.41 4.82 -22.91
N GLU A 120 39.74 5.79 -23.54
CA GLU A 120 40.42 6.88 -24.24
C GLU A 120 41.31 7.66 -23.25
N PRO A 121 42.50 8.12 -23.69
CA PRO A 121 43.44 8.85 -22.83
C PRO A 121 42.77 10.08 -22.21
N PRO A 122 43.21 10.55 -21.03
CA PRO A 122 42.48 11.56 -20.27
C PRO A 122 42.45 12.90 -21.00
N GLU A 123 41.42 13.11 -21.83
CA GLU A 123 41.13 14.39 -22.43
C GLU A 123 40.59 15.32 -21.34
N SER A 124 41.25 16.48 -21.27
CA SER A 124 41.06 17.54 -20.31
C SER A 124 39.59 17.82 -19.99
N VAL A 125 39.26 17.75 -18.70
CA VAL A 125 37.96 18.10 -18.14
C VAL A 125 37.63 19.56 -18.52
N LYS A 126 36.77 19.76 -19.53
CA LYS A 126 36.10 21.04 -19.70
C LYS A 126 35.12 21.18 -18.54
N GLU A 127 35.51 22.00 -17.58
CA GLU A 127 34.69 22.37 -16.44
C GLU A 127 33.30 22.81 -16.91
N ARG A 128 32.29 22.02 -16.57
CA ARG A 128 30.90 22.43 -16.75
C ARG A 128 30.65 23.56 -15.77
N SER A 129 30.64 24.79 -16.26
CA SER A 129 30.23 25.95 -15.48
C SER A 129 28.78 25.73 -15.03
N VAL A 130 28.59 25.42 -13.76
CA VAL A 130 27.27 25.43 -13.12
C VAL A 130 26.65 26.81 -13.34
N PRO A 131 25.39 26.91 -13.80
CA PRO A 131 24.73 28.20 -13.87
C PRO A 131 24.58 28.74 -12.45
N LEU A 132 25.22 29.89 -12.22
CA LEU A 132 25.14 30.66 -10.99
C LEU A 132 23.67 30.97 -10.70
N ILE A 133 23.12 30.35 -9.65
CA ILE A 133 21.77 30.64 -9.16
C ILE A 133 21.75 32.12 -8.76
N ARG A 134 20.99 32.91 -9.52
CA ARG A 134 20.78 34.34 -9.24
C ARG A 134 20.12 34.47 -7.87
N ALA A 135 20.85 35.06 -6.93
CA ALA A 135 20.37 35.32 -5.58
C ALA A 135 19.00 36.03 -5.60
N LEU A 136 18.03 35.47 -4.88
CA LEU A 136 16.81 36.17 -4.53
C LEU A 136 17.18 37.41 -3.70
N PRO A 137 16.66 38.60 -4.01
CA PRO A 137 16.75 39.73 -3.10
C PRO A 137 15.89 39.44 -1.87
N ASN A 138 16.54 39.52 -0.70
CA ASN A 138 15.93 39.48 0.61
C ASN A 138 14.94 40.65 0.76
N PRO A 139 13.65 40.44 1.09
CA PRO A 139 12.76 41.54 1.41
C PRO A 139 12.70 41.74 2.93
N GLU A 140 13.33 42.81 3.40
CA GLU A 140 12.93 43.47 4.64
C GLU A 140 11.63 44.25 4.34
N GLU A 141 10.58 43.99 5.12
CA GLU A 141 9.36 44.80 5.21
C GLU A 141 9.68 46.20 5.82
N PRO A 142 8.74 47.16 5.97
CA PRO A 142 7.32 47.25 5.58
C PRO A 142 6.95 48.60 4.91
N GLU A 143 5.73 48.75 4.35
CA GLU A 143 4.90 49.96 4.51
C GLU A 143 3.49 49.73 3.92
N LYS A 144 2.56 50.51 4.45
CA LYS A 144 1.09 50.41 4.43
C LYS A 144 0.43 50.51 3.04
N GLY A 145 -0.80 49.98 2.95
CA GLY A 145 -1.86 50.69 2.25
C GLY A 145 -2.84 49.88 1.41
N SER A 146 -4.10 49.93 1.86
CA SER A 146 -5.35 49.88 1.08
C SER A 146 -5.91 48.55 0.57
N GLU A 147 -7.20 48.41 0.91
CA GLU A 147 -8.17 47.38 0.61
C GLU A 147 -8.48 47.25 -0.90
N ASN A 148 -8.73 46.02 -1.37
CA ASN A 148 -9.96 45.61 -2.08
C ASN A 148 -9.80 44.21 -2.73
N SER A 149 -10.55 43.22 -2.20
CA SER A 149 -11.26 42.06 -2.82
C SER A 149 -10.63 41.18 -3.95
N PRO A 150 -11.16 39.96 -4.26
CA PRO A 150 -12.13 39.12 -3.55
C PRO A 150 -11.69 37.63 -3.38
N GLU A 151 -12.53 36.85 -2.70
CA GLU A 151 -12.51 35.39 -2.54
C GLU A 151 -12.12 34.62 -3.82
N THR A 152 -11.14 33.72 -3.73
CA THR A 152 -11.06 32.56 -4.64
C THR A 152 -11.26 31.28 -3.86
N ARG A 153 -12.52 30.82 -3.81
CA ARG A 153 -12.90 29.47 -3.41
C ARG A 153 -12.25 28.49 -4.37
N ILE A 154 -11.39 27.62 -3.85
CA ILE A 154 -10.81 26.51 -4.61
C ILE A 154 -11.96 25.52 -4.89
N GLY A 155 -12.63 25.71 -6.03
CA GLY A 155 -13.63 24.81 -6.55
C GLY A 155 -12.98 23.50 -7.00
N THR A 156 -13.17 22.44 -6.22
CA THR A 156 -12.85 21.09 -6.69
C THR A 156 -13.97 20.61 -7.61
N ASN A 157 -13.78 20.79 -8.92
CA ASN A 157 -14.63 20.17 -9.93
C ASN A 157 -14.39 18.65 -9.96
N ARG A 158 -14.95 17.93 -8.99
CA ARG A 158 -15.04 16.47 -9.04
C ARG A 158 -16.42 16.10 -9.59
N SER A 159 -16.47 15.91 -10.90
CA SER A 159 -17.66 15.35 -11.56
C SER A 159 -18.05 14.04 -10.87
N PRO A 160 -19.31 13.87 -10.43
CA PRO A 160 -19.73 12.67 -9.73
C PRO A 160 -19.73 11.48 -10.69
N ASN A 161 -18.88 10.49 -10.40
CA ASN A 161 -18.76 9.28 -11.19
C ASN A 161 -20.11 8.53 -11.20
N LYS A 162 -20.74 8.44 -12.37
CA LYS A 162 -22.08 7.86 -12.55
C LYS A 162 -22.01 6.36 -12.26
N ARG A 163 -22.69 5.93 -11.20
CA ARG A 163 -22.75 4.50 -10.82
C ARG A 163 -23.48 3.71 -11.91
N PRO A 164 -22.99 2.54 -12.32
CA PRO A 164 -23.70 1.71 -13.28
C PRO A 164 -25.01 1.20 -12.65
N THR A 165 -26.13 1.43 -13.33
CA THR A 165 -27.44 0.90 -12.94
C THR A 165 -27.59 -0.51 -13.48
N PHE A 166 -27.91 -1.46 -12.61
CA PHE A 166 -28.23 -2.83 -12.97
C PHE A 166 -29.52 -2.84 -13.81
N ARG A 167 -29.47 -3.37 -15.03
CA ARG A 167 -30.67 -3.61 -15.85
C ARG A 167 -30.93 -5.10 -15.86
N VAL A 168 -32.09 -5.48 -15.36
CA VAL A 168 -32.60 -6.86 -15.44
C VAL A 168 -33.00 -7.09 -16.90
N ILE A 169 -32.33 -8.02 -17.57
CA ILE A 169 -32.72 -8.45 -18.91
C ILE A 169 -33.85 -9.47 -18.68
N GLU A 170 -35.08 -9.08 -18.99
CA GLU A 170 -36.21 -10.02 -19.03
C GLU A 170 -35.87 -11.14 -20.03
N GLY A 171 -36.00 -12.37 -19.56
CA GLY A 171 -35.55 -13.56 -20.26
C GLY A 171 -36.22 -13.73 -21.62
N GLY A 172 -35.39 -13.96 -22.65
CA GLY A 172 -35.83 -14.47 -23.93
C GLY A 172 -36.27 -15.93 -23.79
N LYS A 173 -37.57 -16.14 -23.63
CA LYS A 173 -38.28 -17.35 -24.07
C LYS A 173 -39.47 -16.89 -24.90
N THR A 174 -39.23 -16.61 -26.18
CA THR A 174 -40.29 -16.70 -27.18
C THR A 174 -40.31 -18.15 -27.63
N GLU A 175 -41.35 -18.86 -27.20
CA GLU A 175 -41.67 -20.20 -27.66
C GLU A 175 -41.89 -20.19 -29.17
N SER A 176 -41.24 -21.12 -29.85
CA SER A 176 -41.53 -21.45 -31.24
C SER A 176 -42.84 -22.24 -31.29
N SER A 177 -43.82 -21.75 -32.06
CA SER A 177 -44.91 -22.54 -32.66
C SER A 177 -45.30 -21.90 -33.98
#